data_AF-A0A364GPT3-F1
#
_entry.id   AF-A0A364GPT3-F1
#
_cell.length_a   1.000
_cell.length_b   1.000
_cell.length_c   1.000
_cell.angle_alpha   90.00
_cell.angle_beta   90.00
_cell.angle_gamma   90.00
#
_symmetry.space_group_name_H-M   'P 1'
#
loop_
_entity.id
_entity.type
_entity.pdbx_description
1 polymer ?
#
loop_
_entity_poly.entity_id
_entity_poly.type
_entity_poly.pdbx_seq_one_letter_code
_entity_poly.pdbx_strand_id
1 'polypeptide(L)' 'MSTRTIIEINHDFLHRLLDDPAALAAELRSVCCDHQAELNDDNGRGRPLDLGGGIRIVCRRHHSEVARFVTKYVDIDL' A
#
# COMPACT_ATOMS: atom_id res chain seq x y z
N MET A 1 6.96 6.12 -17.62
CA MET A 1 5.83 5.32 -17.09
C MET A 1 6.01 5.21 -15.58
N SER A 2 4.99 5.50 -14.78
CA SER A 2 5.08 5.49 -13.31
C SER A 2 3.95 4.66 -12.72
N THR A 3 4.29 3.79 -11.75
CA THR A 3 3.34 3.01 -10.96
C THR A 3 3.09 3.76 -9.66
N ARG A 4 1.83 4.07 -9.36
CA ARG A 4 1.44 4.66 -8.07
C ARG A 4 0.91 3.56 -7.16
N THR A 5 1.39 3.54 -5.92
CA THR A 5 0.94 2.60 -4.87
C THR A 5 0.49 3.40 -3.66
N ILE A 6 -0.67 3.06 -3.12
CA ILE A 6 -1.18 3.62 -1.87
C ILE A 6 -1.12 2.53 -0.82
N ILE A 7 -0.45 2.87 0.28
CA ILE A 7 -0.20 1.97 1.41
C ILE A 7 -0.81 2.61 2.64
N GLU A 8 -1.56 1.82 3.39
CA GLU A 8 -2.02 2.15 4.74
C GLU A 8 -1.07 1.49 5.73
N ILE A 9 -0.57 2.27 6.70
CA ILE A 9 0.32 1.80 7.75
C ILE A 9 -0.32 2.17 9.09
N ASN A 10 -0.45 1.19 9.98
CA ASN A 10 -0.87 1.42 11.35
C ASN A 10 0.14 2.36 12.05
N HIS A 11 -0.38 3.41 12.70
CA HIS A 11 0.46 4.43 13.33
C HIS A 11 1.38 3.86 14.43
N ASP A 12 0.89 2.91 15.24
CA ASP A 12 1.68 2.26 16.28
C ASP A 12 2.80 1.40 15.66
N PHE A 13 2.52 0.79 14.51
CA PHE A 13 3.54 0.05 13.77
C PHE A 13 4.58 0.96 13.12
N LEU A 14 4.19 2.18 12.73
CA LEU A 14 5.11 3.15 12.13
C LEU A 14 6.22 3.57 13.11
N HIS A 15 5.99 3.46 14.42
CA HIS A 15 7.05 3.69 15.42
C HIS A 15 8.26 2.75 15.24
N ARG A 16 8.08 1.57 14.63
CA ARG A 16 9.20 0.65 14.29
C ARG A 16 10.20 1.26 13.33
N LEU A 17 9.82 2.30 12.58
CA LEU A 17 10.74 3.05 11.71
C LEU A 17 11.88 3.69 12.52
N LEU A 18 11.67 3.98 13.80
CA LEU A 18 12.70 4.51 14.70
C LEU A 18 13.61 3.41 15.25
N ASP A 19 13.05 2.21 15.46
CA ASP A 19 13.78 1.08 16.06
C ASP A 19 14.61 0.31 15.04
N ASP A 20 14.07 0.06 13.84
CA ASP A 20 14.74 -0.66 12.75
C ASP A 20 14.27 -0.18 11.36
N PRO A 21 14.81 0.95 10.88
CA PRO A 21 14.44 1.51 9.58
C PRO A 21 14.84 0.62 8.40
N ALA A 22 15.89 -0.20 8.54
CA ALA A 22 16.39 -1.04 7.46
C ALA A 22 15.44 -2.22 7.19
N ALA A 23 14.93 -2.86 8.25
CA ALA A 23 13.94 -3.92 8.12
C ALA A 23 12.64 -3.40 7.49
N LEU A 24 12.14 -2.25 7.93
CA LEU A 24 10.93 -1.67 7.35
C LEU A 24 11.11 -1.25 5.89
N ALA A 25 12.29 -0.73 5.52
CA ALA A 25 12.60 -0.44 4.12
C ALA A 25 12.62 -1.70 3.24
N ALA A 26 13.20 -2.80 3.74
CA ALA A 26 13.21 -4.08 3.03
C ALA A 26 11.79 -4.65 2.85
N GLU A 27 10.96 -4.56 3.90
CA GLU A 27 9.57 -4.98 3.88
C GLU A 27 8.76 -4.17 2.86
N LEU A 28 8.83 -2.83 2.92
CA LEU A 28 8.17 -1.95 1.95
C LEU A 28 8.62 -2.20 0.52
N ARG A 29 9.92 -2.42 0.27
CA ARG A 29 10.44 -2.76 -1.07
C ARG A 29 9.88 -4.09 -1.53
N SER A 30 9.89 -5.12 -0.69
CA SER A 30 9.40 -6.45 -1.09
C SER A 30 7.91 -6.41 -1.43
N VAL A 31 7.13 -5.78 -0.56
CA VAL A 31 5.72 -5.48 -0.76
C VAL A 31 5.48 -4.72 -2.07
N CYS A 32 6.31 -3.72 -2.36
CA CYS A 32 6.14 -2.90 -3.55
C CYS A 32 6.64 -3.57 -4.84
N CYS A 33 7.61 -4.47 -4.79
CA CYS A 33 8.28 -4.95 -5.99
C CYS A 33 8.00 -6.42 -6.30
N ASP A 34 7.73 -7.25 -5.31
CA ASP A 34 7.70 -8.71 -5.47
C ASP A 34 6.25 -9.24 -5.63
N HIS A 35 5.26 -8.60 -5.01
CA HIS A 35 3.85 -9.06 -5.04
C HIS A 35 3.02 -8.53 -6.22
N GLN A 36 3.63 -8.29 -7.38
CA GLN A 36 2.99 -7.57 -8.50
C GLN A 36 1.75 -8.25 -9.09
N ALA A 37 1.72 -9.58 -9.17
CA ALA A 37 0.63 -10.32 -9.82
C ALA A 37 -0.63 -10.39 -8.92
N GLU A 38 -0.44 -10.78 -7.65
CA GLU A 38 -1.50 -10.88 -6.63
C GLU A 38 -2.18 -9.52 -6.40
N LEU A 39 -1.38 -8.44 -6.42
CA LEU A 39 -1.87 -7.08 -6.24
C LEU A 39 -2.74 -6.56 -7.38
N ASN A 40 -2.54 -7.02 -8.61
CA ASN A 40 -3.37 -6.59 -9.74
C ASN A 40 -4.75 -7.26 -9.68
N ASP A 41 -4.80 -8.54 -9.31
CA ASP A 41 -6.04 -9.30 -9.20
C ASP A 41 -6.91 -8.86 -8.02
N ASP A 42 -6.31 -8.63 -6.84
CA ASP A 42 -7.06 -8.19 -5.66
C ASP A 42 -7.53 -6.73 -5.74
N ASN A 43 -6.71 -5.83 -6.31
CA ASN A 43 -7.15 -4.46 -6.59
C ASN A 43 -8.25 -4.41 -7.65
N GLY A 44 -8.20 -5.28 -8.67
CA GLY A 44 -9.28 -5.43 -9.66
C GLY A 44 -10.62 -5.83 -9.03
N ARG A 45 -10.57 -6.49 -7.86
CA ARG A 45 -11.74 -6.92 -7.08
C ARG A 45 -12.14 -5.94 -5.96
N GLY A 46 -11.44 -4.81 -5.85
CA GLY A 46 -11.68 -3.78 -4.84
C GLY A 46 -11.35 -4.23 -3.41
N ARG A 47 -10.44 -5.20 -3.24
CA ARG A 47 -10.03 -5.70 -1.93
C ARG A 47 -8.62 -5.21 -1.62
N PRO A 48 -8.41 -4.57 -0.46
CA PRO A 48 -7.05 -4.26 -0.03
C PRO A 48 -6.31 -5.54 0.35
N LEU A 49 -5.02 -5.60 0.02
CA LEU A 49 -4.16 -6.71 0.38
C LEU A 49 -3.54 -6.44 1.77
N ASP A 50 -3.89 -7.28 2.74
CA ASP A 50 -3.31 -7.25 4.08
C ASP A 50 -2.01 -8.05 4.09
N LEU A 51 -0.93 -7.43 4.55
CA LEU A 51 0.41 -8.00 4.52
C LEU A 51 0.88 -8.40 5.92
N GLY A 52 0.02 -8.26 6.92
CA GLY A 52 0.39 -8.43 8.32
C GLY A 52 1.12 -7.21 8.87
N GLY A 53 1.38 -7.22 10.18
CA GLY A 53 2.08 -6.11 10.84
C GLY A 53 1.35 -4.76 10.77
N GLY A 54 0.09 -4.70 10.33
CA GLY A 54 -0.59 -3.42 10.15
C GLY A 54 -0.14 -2.62 8.93
N ILE A 55 0.50 -3.28 7.94
CA ILE A 55 0.72 -2.71 6.60
C ILE A 55 -0.28 -3.33 5.62
N ARG A 56 -0.88 -2.48 4.80
CA ARG A 56 -1.86 -2.88 3.79
C ARG A 56 -1.67 -2.11 2.50
N ILE A 57 -1.75 -2.80 1.36
CA ILE A 57 -1.85 -2.12 0.06
C ILE A 57 -3.33 -1.86 -0.24
N VAL A 58 -3.67 -0.58 -0.35
CA VAL A 58 -5.02 -0.12 -0.66
C VAL A 58 -5.26 -0.07 -2.16
N CYS A 59 -4.24 0.35 -2.92
CA CYS A 59 -4.33 0.42 -4.36
C CYS A 59 -2.97 0.44 -5.04
N ARG A 60 -2.91 -0.16 -6.23
CA ARG A 60 -1.81 0.00 -7.18
C ARG A 60 -2.37 0.18 -8.58
N ARG A 61 -1.89 1.22 -9.27
CA ARG A 61 -2.32 1.55 -10.63
C ARG A 61 -1.09 1.72 -11.52
N HIS A 62 -1.09 0.99 -12.63
CA HIS A 62 -0.14 1.17 -13.72
C HIS A 62 -0.91 1.91 -14.83
N HIS A 63 -0.47 3.11 -15.21
CA HIS A 63 -1.14 3.99 -16.21
C HIS A 63 -2.47 4.62 -15.79
N SER A 64 -2.53 5.38 -14.70
CA SER A 64 -3.73 6.18 -14.38
C SER A 64 -3.36 7.58 -13.88
N GLU A 65 -4.15 8.57 -14.30
CA GLU A 65 -3.92 9.99 -13.98
C GLU A 65 -4.71 10.46 -12.75
N VAL A 66 -5.86 9.84 -12.42
CA VAL A 66 -6.72 10.23 -11.29
C VAL A 66 -7.28 8.99 -10.59
N ALA A 67 -7.21 8.95 -9.25
CA ALA A 67 -7.79 7.89 -8.44
C ALA A 67 -8.43 8.45 -7.15
N ARG A 68 -9.71 8.15 -6.92
CA ARG A 68 -10.46 8.57 -5.73
C ARG A 68 -10.59 7.43 -4.74
N PHE A 69 -10.30 7.71 -3.47
CA PHE A 69 -10.42 6.75 -2.37
C PHE A 69 -11.43 7.22 -1.34
N VAL A 70 -12.37 6.34 -0.99
CA VAL A 70 -13.37 6.59 0.04
C VAL A 70 -13.00 5.75 1.24
N THR A 71 -12.54 6.37 2.31
CA THR A 71 -12.40 5.70 3.61
C THR A 71 -13.68 5.90 4.41
N LYS A 72 -13.94 5.07 5.43
CA LYS A 72 -15.12 5.25 6.31
C LYS A 72 -15.17 6.61 7.01
N TYR A 73 -14.05 7.32 7.06
CA TYR A 73 -13.89 8.53 7.85
C TYR A 73 -13.65 9.79 6.99
N VAL A 74 -13.15 9.66 5.75
CA VAL A 74 -12.85 10.78 4.83
C VAL A 74 -12.74 10.31 3.37
N ASP A 75 -13.17 11.16 2.43
CA ASP A 75 -12.86 11.06 0.99
C ASP A 75 -11.47 11.66 0.71
N ILE A 76 -10.60 10.90 0.03
CA ILE A 76 -9.25 11.32 -0.36
C ILE A 76 -9.18 11.40 -1.89
N ASP A 77 -8.77 12.56 -2.41
CA ASP A 77 -8.53 12.81 -3.84
C ASP A 77 -7.02 12.97 -4.09
N LEU A 78 -6.48 12.25 -5.10
CA LEU A 78 -5.03 12.08 -5.34
C LEU A 78 -4.63 12.28 -6.82
#